data_AF-D7GXQ2-F1
#
_entry.id   AF-D7GXQ2-F1
#
_cell.length_a   1.000
_cell.length_b   1.000
_cell.length_c   1.000
_cell.angle_alpha   90.00
_cell.angle_beta   90.00
_cell.angle_gamma   90.00
#
_symmetry.space_group_name_H-M   'P 1'
#
loop_
_entity.id
_entity.type
_entity.pdbx_description
1 polymer ?
#
loop_
_entity_poly.entity_id
_entity_poly.type
_entity_poly.pdbx_seq_one_letter_code
_entity_poly.pdbx_strand_id
1 'polypeptide(L)'
;MPEARQYKYSEIPEYFPRDNKNSLWKPRKKISKMIGTLAEVSMAEGERYYLRLMLNLKRGATSFEDLRTLNGIIHPNYQSVCKALRLLEDPQLYEDTMREAIATKSAFQIRNLFTLICVIL
;
A
#
# COMPACT_ATOMS: atom_id res chain seq x y z
N MET A 1 -2.98 21.91 9.78
CA MET A 1 -2.14 22.33 8.64
C MET A 1 -2.76 21.87 7.34
N PRO A 2 -3.52 22.73 6.64
CA PRO A 2 -4.15 22.36 5.36
C PRO A 2 -3.12 22.07 4.25
N GLU A 3 -2.00 22.80 4.25
CA GLU A 3 -0.94 22.72 3.25
C GLU A 3 -0.21 21.38 3.22
N ALA A 4 -0.19 20.63 4.33
CA ALA A 4 0.44 19.30 4.37
C ALA A 4 -0.37 18.24 3.62
N ARG A 5 -1.64 18.51 3.30
CA ARG A 5 -2.55 17.56 2.67
C ARG A 5 -2.21 17.23 1.21
N GLN A 6 -1.36 18.05 0.59
CA GLN A 6 -0.90 17.79 -0.78
C GLN A 6 0.19 16.71 -0.87
N TYR A 7 0.83 16.37 0.26
CA TYR A 7 1.97 15.45 0.31
C TYR A 7 1.57 14.06 0.78
N LYS A 8 2.32 13.05 0.34
CA LYS A 8 2.27 11.69 0.87
C LYS A 8 3.04 11.61 2.18
N TYR A 9 2.77 10.58 2.99
CA TYR A 9 3.44 10.43 4.27
C TYR A 9 4.98 10.38 4.15
N SER A 10 5.51 9.74 3.12
CA SER A 10 6.95 9.68 2.83
C SER A 10 7.58 11.03 2.47
N GLU A 11 6.80 11.95 1.91
CA GLU A 11 7.25 13.27 1.46
C GLU A 11 7.17 14.31 2.59
N ILE A 12 6.35 14.07 3.64
CA ILE A 12 6.16 15.01 4.75
C ILE A 12 7.49 15.47 5.37
N PRO A 13 8.48 14.60 5.67
CA PRO A 13 9.76 15.04 6.27
C PRO A 13 10.55 16.02 5.40
N GLU A 14 10.36 16.01 4.08
CA GLU A 14 11.03 16.95 3.16
C GLU A 14 10.47 18.37 3.30
N TYR A 15 9.16 18.51 3.50
CA TYR A 15 8.47 19.81 3.53
C TYR A 15 8.21 20.32 4.94
N PHE A 16 7.99 19.42 5.89
CA PHE A 16 7.70 19.72 7.28
C PHE A 16 8.65 18.90 8.14
N PRO A 17 9.81 19.43 8.54
CA PRO A 17 10.61 18.83 9.60
C PRO A 17 9.93 19.02 10.96
N ARG A 18 10.13 18.05 11.86
CA ARG A 18 9.75 18.17 13.27
C ARG A 18 10.73 19.11 13.98
N ASP A 19 10.22 20.15 14.62
CA ASP A 19 11.00 21.01 15.51
C ASP A 19 11.08 20.35 16.90
N ASN A 20 12.25 19.81 17.24
CA ASN A 20 12.46 19.12 18.52
C ASN A 20 12.28 20.03 19.75
N LYS A 21 12.47 21.36 19.60
CA LYS A 21 12.34 22.29 20.73
C LYS A 21 10.89 22.54 21.10
N ASN A 22 10.03 22.68 20.10
CA ASN A 22 8.62 23.00 20.32
C ASN A 22 7.70 21.80 20.10
N SER A 23 8.22 20.64 19.69
CA SER A 23 7.44 19.49 19.21
C SER A 23 6.39 19.83 18.14
N LEU A 24 6.62 20.89 17.38
CA LEU A 24 5.74 21.36 16.32
C LEU A 24 6.32 21.03 14.95
N TRP A 25 5.45 20.69 14.02
CA TRP A 25 5.81 20.65 12.60
C TRP A 25 5.79 22.09 12.07
N LYS A 26 6.84 22.50 11.38
CA LYS A 26 6.93 23.83 10.77
C LYS A 26 7.25 23.69 9.28
N PRO A 27 6.67 24.53 8.41
CA PRO A 27 7.03 24.53 7.00
C PRO A 27 8.53 24.85 6.86
N ARG A 28 9.20 24.08 6.01
CA ARG A 28 10.64 24.21 5.80
C ARG A 28 10.94 25.48 5.01
N LYS A 29 11.90 26.28 5.49
CA LYS A 29 12.33 27.52 4.83
C LYS A 29 13.23 27.30 3.60
N LYS A 30 13.95 26.17 3.53
CA LYS A 30 14.83 25.80 2.41
C LYS A 30 14.64 24.32 2.09
N ILE A 31 14.17 24.00 0.89
CA ILE A 31 13.97 22.61 0.47
C ILE A 31 15.33 21.91 0.41
N SER A 32 15.44 20.77 1.10
CA SER A 32 16.62 19.91 1.10
C SER A 32 16.15 18.47 0.99
N LYS A 33 16.76 17.68 0.11
CA LYS A 33 16.42 16.27 -0.06
C LYS A 33 16.72 15.53 1.25
N MET A 34 15.69 15.10 1.95
CA MET A 34 15.81 14.46 3.25
C MET A 34 15.06 13.13 3.19
N ILE A 35 15.81 12.03 3.31
CA ILE A 35 15.22 10.69 3.26
C ILE A 35 14.61 10.42 4.63
N GLY A 36 13.29 10.48 4.72
CA GLY A 36 12.57 9.97 5.88
C GLY A 36 12.66 8.45 5.88
N THR A 37 13.38 7.86 6.82
CA THR A 37 13.43 6.41 6.95
C THR A 37 12.09 5.90 7.46
N LEU A 38 11.32 5.25 6.60
CA LEU A 38 10.22 4.42 7.03
C LEU A 38 10.81 3.07 7.42
N ALA A 39 10.53 2.60 8.65
CA ALA A 39 10.81 1.22 9.02
C ALA A 39 10.27 0.29 7.93
N GLU A 40 11.12 -0.63 7.48
CA GLU A 40 10.76 -1.67 6.54
C GLU A 40 9.71 -2.57 7.19
N VAL A 41 8.67 -2.90 6.43
CA VAL A 41 7.57 -3.73 6.90
C VAL A 41 7.44 -4.88 5.91
N SER A 42 7.53 -6.11 6.41
CA SER A 42 7.32 -7.30 5.57
C SER A 42 5.83 -7.51 5.30
N MET A 43 5.49 -8.10 4.15
CA MET A 43 4.11 -8.50 3.84
C MET A 43 3.55 -9.47 4.90
N ALA A 44 4.43 -10.23 5.58
CA ALA A 44 4.08 -11.12 6.68
C ALA A 44 3.52 -10.40 7.91
N GLU A 45 3.75 -9.07 8.05
CA GLU A 45 3.18 -8.26 9.13
C GLU A 45 1.70 -7.86 8.87
N GLY A 46 1.10 -8.33 7.77
CA GLY A 46 -0.35 -8.27 7.51
C GLY A 46 -0.89 -6.85 7.45
N GLU A 47 -1.85 -6.52 8.32
CA GLU A 47 -2.50 -5.19 8.36
C GLU A 47 -1.51 -4.03 8.53
N ARG A 48 -0.38 -4.24 9.21
CA ARG A 48 0.64 -3.19 9.36
C ARG A 48 1.32 -2.87 8.03
N TYR A 49 1.56 -3.88 7.20
CA TYR A 49 2.09 -3.70 5.85
C TYR A 49 1.10 -2.91 4.99
N TYR A 50 -0.17 -3.30 4.98
CA TYR A 50 -1.20 -2.62 4.19
C TYR A 50 -1.44 -1.18 4.66
N LEU A 51 -1.41 -0.92 5.96
CA LEU A 51 -1.44 0.45 6.50
C LEU A 51 -0.26 1.29 5.97
N ARG A 52 0.95 0.72 6.00
CA ARG A 52 2.15 1.41 5.51
C ARG A 52 2.08 1.69 4.01
N LEU A 53 1.55 0.75 3.24
CA LEU A 53 1.30 0.92 1.82
C LEU A 53 0.29 2.06 1.58
N MET A 54 -0.81 2.08 2.32
CA MET A 54 -1.83 3.13 2.23
C MET A 54 -1.30 4.54 2.54
N LEU A 55 -0.45 4.67 3.57
CA LEU A 55 0.18 5.95 3.93
C LEU A 55 1.07 6.52 2.81
N ASN A 56 1.67 5.65 1.99
CA ASN A 56 2.50 6.06 0.85
C ASN A 56 1.70 6.36 -0.42
N LEU A 57 0.45 5.89 -0.49
CA LEU A 57 -0.39 6.05 -1.67
C LEU A 57 -1.36 7.23 -1.52
N LYS A 58 -2.02 7.33 -0.37
CA LYS A 58 -3.04 8.36 -0.12
C LYS A 58 -2.40 9.65 0.37
N ARG A 59 -2.62 10.73 -0.38
CA ARG A 59 -2.20 12.09 -0.02
C ARG A 59 -3.16 12.69 0.99
N GLY A 60 -2.62 13.37 2.00
CA GLY A 60 -3.39 14.17 2.93
C GLY A 60 -4.44 13.42 3.75
N ALA A 61 -4.23 12.13 3.99
CA ALA A 61 -5.11 11.34 4.84
C ALA A 61 -5.27 12.01 6.21
N THR A 62 -6.54 12.21 6.61
CA THR A 62 -6.87 12.97 7.82
C THR A 62 -7.16 12.10 9.04
N SER A 63 -7.52 10.84 8.81
CA SER A 63 -7.79 9.85 9.85
C SER A 63 -7.47 8.43 9.36
N PHE A 64 -7.41 7.47 10.29
CA PHE A 64 -7.30 6.04 9.94
C PHE A 64 -8.52 5.53 9.17
N GLU A 65 -9.68 6.11 9.41
CA GLU A 65 -10.89 5.82 8.64
C GLU A 65 -10.79 6.35 7.22
N ASP A 66 -10.26 7.56 7.04
CA ASP A 66 -9.99 8.12 5.72
C ASP A 66 -9.03 7.21 4.94
N LEU A 67 -7.99 6.64 5.57
CA LEU A 67 -7.13 5.63 4.93
C LEU A 67 -7.87 4.37 4.46
N ARG A 68 -9.02 4.05 5.07
CA ARG A 68 -9.88 2.93 4.68
C ARG A 68 -11.01 3.32 3.73
N THR A 69 -11.15 4.60 3.41
CA THR A 69 -12.20 5.09 2.53
C THR A 69 -11.70 5.21 1.09
N LEU A 70 -12.34 4.47 0.19
CA LEU A 70 -12.15 4.56 -1.25
C LEU A 70 -13.46 4.95 -1.91
N ASN A 71 -13.45 6.02 -2.70
CA ASN A 71 -14.63 6.50 -3.44
C ASN A 71 -15.89 6.66 -2.57
N GLY A 72 -15.73 7.04 -1.30
CA GLY A 72 -16.83 7.22 -0.35
C GLY A 72 -17.28 5.93 0.37
N ILE A 73 -16.69 4.78 0.07
CA ILE A 73 -16.98 3.50 0.74
C ILE A 73 -15.90 3.22 1.77
N ILE A 74 -16.32 2.98 3.02
CA ILE A 74 -15.42 2.59 4.11
C ILE A 74 -15.24 1.08 4.07
N HIS A 75 -13.99 0.65 3.95
CA HIS A 75 -13.62 -0.75 3.97
C HIS A 75 -13.31 -1.24 5.40
N PRO A 76 -13.53 -2.53 5.70
CA PRO A 76 -13.33 -3.06 7.05
C PRO A 76 -11.86 -3.04 7.50
N ASN A 77 -10.93 -3.34 6.60
CA ASN A 77 -9.49 -3.48 6.90
C ASN A 77 -8.63 -2.84 5.80
N TYR A 78 -7.35 -2.55 6.08
CA TYR A 78 -6.47 -1.92 5.09
C TYR A 78 -6.18 -2.88 3.92
N GLN A 79 -6.20 -4.19 4.15
CA GLN A 79 -6.06 -5.17 3.07
C GLN A 79 -7.15 -5.04 2.01
N SER A 80 -8.43 -4.92 2.39
CA SER A 80 -9.54 -4.84 1.45
C SER A 80 -9.52 -3.55 0.64
N VAL A 81 -9.01 -2.47 1.20
CA VAL A 81 -8.71 -1.22 0.49
C VAL A 81 -7.65 -1.48 -0.59
N CYS A 82 -6.54 -2.12 -0.22
CA CYS A 82 -5.48 -2.49 -1.16
C CYS A 82 -5.98 -3.43 -2.27
N LYS A 83 -6.85 -4.40 -1.93
CA LYS A 83 -7.51 -5.27 -2.92
C LYS A 83 -8.41 -4.48 -3.86
N ALA A 84 -9.24 -3.57 -3.34
CA ALA A 84 -10.13 -2.73 -4.15
C ALA A 84 -9.35 -1.78 -5.08
N LEU A 85 -8.16 -1.32 -4.65
CA LEU A 85 -7.22 -0.57 -5.48
C LEU A 85 -6.44 -1.43 -6.49
N ARG A 86 -6.67 -2.76 -6.52
CA ARG A 86 -5.92 -3.75 -7.32
C ARG A 86 -4.41 -3.70 -7.10
N LEU A 87 -3.99 -3.34 -5.89
CA LEU A 87 -2.58 -3.37 -5.47
C LEU A 87 -2.13 -4.75 -5.02
N LEU A 88 -3.09 -5.61 -4.71
CA LEU A 88 -2.87 -6.99 -4.30
C LEU A 88 -3.42 -7.88 -5.38
N GLU A 89 -2.60 -8.83 -5.83
CA GLU A 89 -3.08 -9.94 -6.63
C GLU A 89 -4.01 -10.79 -5.75
N ASP A 90 -5.16 -11.17 -6.30
CA ASP A 90 -6.15 -11.93 -5.54
C ASP A 90 -5.74 -13.40 -5.54
N PRO A 91 -5.51 -14.04 -4.37
CA PRO A 91 -5.23 -15.47 -4.31
C PRO A 91 -6.29 -16.31 -5.04
N GLN A 92 -7.54 -15.85 -5.02
CA GLN A 92 -8.66 -16.50 -5.72
C GLN A 92 -8.47 -16.52 -7.23
N LEU A 93 -7.85 -15.48 -7.81
CA LEU A 93 -7.59 -15.43 -9.25
C LEU A 93 -6.72 -16.61 -9.70
N TYR A 94 -5.71 -16.97 -8.91
CA TYR A 94 -4.83 -18.09 -9.25
C TYR A 94 -5.52 -19.44 -9.11
N GLU A 95 -6.33 -19.62 -8.06
CA GLU A 95 -7.13 -20.82 -7.88
C GLU A 95 -8.14 -21.00 -9.03
N ASP A 96 -8.82 -19.93 -9.42
CA ASP A 96 -9.78 -19.93 -10.54
C ASP A 96 -9.07 -20.21 -11.87
N THR A 97 -7.93 -19.57 -12.11
CA THR A 97 -7.10 -19.80 -13.31
C THR A 97 -6.62 -21.25 -13.37
N MET A 98 -6.20 -21.83 -12.24
CA MET A 98 -5.82 -23.24 -12.16
C MET A 98 -7.02 -24.16 -12.39
N ARG A 99 -8.19 -23.84 -11.84
CA ARG A 99 -9.42 -24.62 -12.05
C ARG A 99 -9.84 -24.62 -13.52
N GLU A 100 -9.78 -23.47 -14.19
CA GLU A 100 -10.06 -23.35 -15.62
C GLU A 100 -9.02 -24.09 -16.48
N ALA A 101 -7.74 -24.01 -16.10
CA ALA A 101 -6.67 -24.72 -16.81
C ALA A 101 -6.82 -26.25 -16.71
N ILE A 102 -7.24 -26.77 -15.55
CA ILE A 102 -7.53 -28.20 -15.37
C ILE A 102 -8.63 -28.66 -16.32
N ALA A 103 -9.65 -27.83 -16.55
CA ALA A 103 -10.77 -28.17 -17.44
C ALA A 103 -10.43 -28.08 -18.93
N THR A 104 -9.42 -27.28 -19.32
CA THR A 104 -9.21 -26.88 -20.73
C THR A 104 -7.81 -27.18 -21.30
N LYS A 105 -6.81 -27.45 -20.46
CA LYS A 105 -5.39 -27.54 -20.86
C LYS A 105 -4.80 -28.93 -20.66
N SER A 106 -3.68 -29.17 -21.32
CA SER A 106 -2.90 -30.41 -21.14
C SER A 106 -2.06 -30.38 -19.85
N ALA A 107 -1.67 -31.56 -19.36
CA ALA A 107 -0.84 -31.71 -18.16
C ALA A 107 0.52 -30.97 -18.23
N PHE A 108 1.08 -30.75 -19.43
CA PHE A 108 2.29 -29.94 -19.60
C PHE A 108 2.01 -28.45 -19.34
N GLN A 109 0.91 -27.93 -19.89
CA GLN A 109 0.53 -26.53 -19.74
C GLN A 109 0.14 -26.19 -18.30
N ILE A 110 -0.53 -27.10 -17.60
CA ILE A 110 -0.89 -26.92 -16.18
C ILE A 110 0.37 -26.83 -15.31
N ARG A 111 1.39 -27.66 -15.55
CA ARG A 111 2.67 -27.61 -14.83
C ARG A 111 3.41 -26.29 -15.06
N ASN A 112 3.44 -25.80 -16.30
CA ASN A 112 4.05 -24.50 -16.61
C ASN A 112 3.30 -23.35 -15.95
N LEU A 113 1.96 -23.38 -15.96
CA LEU A 113 1.13 -22.38 -15.29
C LEU A 113 1.39 -22.38 -13.78
N PHE A 114 1.47 -23.55 -13.15
CA PHE A 114 1.80 -23.67 -11.73
C PHE A 114 3.17 -23.07 -11.39
N THR A 115 4.20 -23.39 -12.18
CA THR A 115 5.53 -22.80 -11.99
C THR A 115 5.50 -21.28 -12.13
N LEU A 116 4.75 -20.74 -13.09
CA LEU A 116 4.59 -19.30 -13.26
C LEU A 116 3.94 -18.65 -12.02
N ILE A 117 2.88 -19.26 -11.48
CA ILE A 117 2.21 -18.79 -10.26
C ILE A 117 3.17 -18.81 -9.07
N CYS A 118 3.97 -19.87 -8.90
CA CYS A 118 4.96 -19.96 -7.83
C CYS A 118 6.13 -18.97 -7.94
N VAL A 119 6.41 -18.45 -9.14
CA VAL A 119 7.45 -17.42 -9.36
C VAL A 119 6.90 -16.01 -9.11
N ILE A 120 5.60 -15.81 -9.31
CA ILE A 120 4.92 -14.53 -9.08
C ILE A 120 4.61 -14.32 -7.58
N LEU A 121 4.31 -15.41 -6.85
CA LEU A 121 4.14 -15.42 -5.39
C LEU A 121 5.47 -15.33 -4.63
#